data_AF-A0A973D504-F1
#
_entry.id   AF-A0A973D504-F1
#
_cell.length_a   1.000
_cell.length_b   1.000
_cell.length_c   1.000
_cell.angle_alpha   90.00
_cell.angle_beta   90.00
_cell.angle_gamma   90.00
#
_symmetry.space_group_name_H-M   'P 1'
#
loop_
_entity.id
_entity.type
_entity.pdbx_description
1 polymer ?
#
loop_
_entity_poly.entity_id
_entity_poly.type
_entity_poly.pdbx_seq_one_letter_code
_entity_poly.pdbx_strand_id
1 'polypeptide(L)'
;ADQEVAGRVPGTELADLFTVTGNTAHWKVPADSPLPLGSMMVSASIADVNGNPAPEMQYLFQVTPGSASARPFDWHDRWNLNFDRDNFTITIEVDSQGNISPNAVANSDGQPDHRQDLVTVGLQSNQPLPSASAVGANNTVNAWVEETIFDQVRAYFGEGSQPDGSHLQPQLSFQSTTSNATSFIGIGGDDLQTSSYALGRASFDLRNSTTNDERSPQRGVFTSNVAQFYWNSWTFRNRFAGVLPGLGTPVGEDVLDASVLTSGFERLNPTNSSSQNARYDEIWLAIDAWSRIVAVIACHEIGHAVGLCANNHPPTGLFGGVDEADFVGPFTTPYHVDTPGLNIMASALGLTSALVEGDSGYDFNELNRAYLAEWITLEP
;
A
#
# COMPACT_ATOMS: atom_id res chain seq x y z
N ALA A 1 -13.82 -11.24 34.81
CA ALA A 1 -12.92 -12.33 34.38
C ALA A 1 -12.85 -13.41 35.46
N ASP A 2 -12.49 -14.64 35.11
CA ASP A 2 -12.30 -15.75 36.06
C ASP A 2 -10.92 -15.77 36.74
N GLN A 3 -10.01 -14.91 36.30
CA GLN A 3 -8.69 -14.68 36.91
C GLN A 3 -8.58 -13.25 37.50
N GLU A 4 -7.55 -13.03 38.33
CA GLU A 4 -7.22 -11.70 38.83
C GLU A 4 -6.73 -10.78 37.71
N VAL A 5 -7.29 -9.57 37.61
CA VAL A 5 -6.98 -8.60 36.56
C VAL A 5 -6.83 -7.22 37.16
N ALA A 6 -5.72 -6.53 36.91
CA ALA A 6 -5.49 -5.17 37.40
C ALA A 6 -5.72 -5.03 38.93
N GLY A 7 -5.30 -6.03 39.70
CA GLY A 7 -5.51 -6.10 41.16
C GLY A 7 -6.94 -6.40 41.61
N ARG A 8 -7.83 -6.79 40.69
CA ARG A 8 -9.23 -7.13 40.97
C ARG A 8 -9.40 -8.63 41.04
N VAL A 9 -10.01 -9.10 42.12
CA VAL A 9 -10.30 -10.52 42.32
C VAL A 9 -11.24 -11.08 41.23
N PRO A 10 -11.17 -12.39 40.94
CA PRO A 10 -12.08 -13.05 40.00
C PRO A 10 -13.56 -12.70 40.21
N GLY A 11 -14.30 -12.53 39.12
CA GLY A 11 -15.71 -12.16 39.11
C GLY A 11 -15.99 -10.66 39.31
N THR A 12 -14.97 -9.84 39.57
CA THR A 12 -15.15 -8.38 39.64
C THR A 12 -15.46 -7.80 38.27
N GLU A 13 -16.36 -6.82 38.22
CA GLU A 13 -16.67 -6.05 37.02
C GLU A 13 -15.42 -5.32 36.51
N LEU A 14 -15.20 -5.35 35.20
CA LEU A 14 -14.05 -4.72 34.53
C LEU A 14 -14.47 -3.55 33.63
N ALA A 15 -15.75 -3.18 33.61
CA ALA A 15 -16.33 -2.26 32.62
C ALA A 15 -15.62 -0.90 32.53
N ASP A 16 -15.12 -0.39 33.65
CA ASP A 16 -14.37 0.87 33.72
C ASP A 16 -12.94 0.78 33.17
N LEU A 17 -12.42 -0.42 32.91
CA LEU A 17 -11.16 -0.61 32.19
C LEU A 17 -11.35 -0.50 30.66
N PHE A 18 -12.61 -0.52 30.19
CA PHE A 18 -12.94 -0.47 28.77
C PHE A 18 -13.41 0.93 28.36
N THR A 19 -12.95 1.38 27.21
CA THR A 19 -13.54 2.50 26.47
C THR A 19 -14.55 1.93 25.49
N VAL A 20 -15.82 2.28 25.64
CA VAL A 20 -16.91 1.84 24.75
C VAL A 20 -17.18 2.92 23.71
N THR A 21 -17.12 2.57 22.42
CA THR A 21 -17.41 3.48 21.30
C THR A 21 -18.37 2.81 20.33
N GLY A 22 -19.62 3.29 20.28
CA GLY A 22 -20.66 2.67 19.46
C GLY A 22 -20.89 1.21 19.87
N ASN A 23 -20.53 0.28 18.98
CA ASN A 23 -20.71 -1.16 19.16
C ASN A 23 -19.42 -1.90 19.57
N THR A 24 -18.32 -1.18 19.86
CA THR A 24 -17.04 -1.77 20.26
C THR A 24 -16.66 -1.38 21.68
N ALA A 25 -15.92 -2.26 22.36
CA ALA A 25 -15.32 -2.01 23.66
C ALA A 25 -13.82 -2.33 23.58
N HIS A 26 -12.98 -1.36 23.94
CA HIS A 26 -11.52 -1.48 23.87
C HIS A 26 -10.92 -1.38 25.27
N TRP A 27 -10.04 -2.32 25.62
CA TRP A 27 -9.23 -2.23 26.83
C TRP A 27 -7.74 -2.29 26.49
N LYS A 28 -7.01 -1.24 26.86
CA LYS A 28 -5.55 -1.22 26.79
C LYS A 28 -4.99 -1.78 28.10
N VAL A 29 -4.49 -3.01 28.06
CA VAL A 29 -3.84 -3.64 29.23
C VAL A 29 -2.55 -2.87 29.56
N PRO A 30 -2.41 -2.32 30.78
CA PRO A 30 -1.19 -1.62 31.19
C PRO A 30 0.01 -2.57 31.29
N ALA A 31 1.20 -2.11 30.90
CA ALA A 31 2.42 -2.93 30.95
C ALA A 31 2.84 -3.30 32.39
N ASP A 32 2.47 -2.47 33.37
CA ASP A 32 2.68 -2.70 34.80
C ASP A 32 1.60 -3.58 35.45
N SER A 33 0.57 -3.97 34.69
CA SER A 33 -0.47 -4.88 35.13
C SER A 33 -0.86 -5.88 34.02
N PRO A 34 0.07 -6.78 33.64
CA PRO A 34 -0.17 -7.75 32.58
C PRO A 34 -1.26 -8.75 32.96
N LEU A 35 -1.89 -9.33 31.96
CA LEU A 35 -2.82 -10.44 32.16
C LEU A 35 -2.09 -11.64 32.80
N PRO A 36 -2.75 -12.39 33.70
CA PRO A 36 -2.18 -13.59 34.28
C PRO A 36 -1.99 -14.67 33.22
N LEU A 37 -0.84 -15.35 33.26
CA LEU A 37 -0.57 -16.48 32.37
C LEU A 37 -1.55 -17.63 32.63
N GLY A 38 -1.97 -18.32 31.58
CA GLY A 38 -2.91 -19.42 31.67
C GLY A 38 -4.21 -19.18 30.90
N SER A 39 -5.16 -20.08 31.10
CA SER A 39 -6.49 -19.93 30.51
C SER A 39 -7.27 -18.86 31.27
N MET A 40 -7.90 -17.96 30.53
CA MET A 40 -8.65 -16.83 31.04
C MET A 40 -9.98 -16.70 30.31
N MET A 41 -11.05 -16.57 31.08
CA MET A 41 -12.40 -16.32 30.59
C MET A 41 -12.84 -14.91 30.98
N VAL A 42 -13.30 -14.15 29.99
CA VAL A 42 -13.96 -12.86 30.19
C VAL A 42 -15.43 -13.01 29.80
N SER A 43 -16.33 -12.66 30.72
CA SER A 43 -17.76 -12.59 30.47
C SER A 43 -18.16 -11.15 30.23
N ALA A 44 -18.98 -10.92 29.20
CA ALA A 44 -19.57 -9.63 28.89
C ALA A 44 -21.09 -9.71 29.01
N SER A 45 -21.65 -8.79 29.77
CA SER A 45 -23.10 -8.56 29.87
C SER A 45 -23.39 -7.15 29.39
N ILE A 46 -24.30 -7.02 28.43
CA ILE A 46 -24.74 -5.74 27.87
C ILE A 46 -26.25 -5.62 28.06
N ALA A 47 -26.72 -4.41 28.31
CA ALA A 47 -28.14 -4.08 28.37
C ALA A 47 -28.45 -2.93 27.40
N ASP A 48 -29.64 -2.94 26.82
CA ASP A 48 -30.10 -1.82 25.99
C ASP A 48 -30.36 -0.55 26.81
N VAL A 49 -30.71 0.55 26.14
CA VAL A 49 -31.04 1.84 26.80
C VAL A 49 -32.20 1.75 27.80
N ASN A 50 -33.02 0.70 27.71
CA ASN A 50 -34.14 0.44 28.60
C ASN A 50 -33.79 -0.57 29.72
N GLY A 51 -32.54 -1.03 29.79
CA GLY A 51 -32.07 -1.99 30.77
C GLY A 51 -32.42 -3.46 30.45
N ASN A 52 -32.86 -3.77 29.24
CA ASN A 52 -33.10 -5.16 28.83
C ASN A 52 -31.75 -5.85 28.59
N PRO A 53 -31.41 -6.91 29.34
CA PRO A 53 -30.13 -7.60 29.17
C PRO A 53 -30.12 -8.42 27.89
N ALA A 54 -29.02 -8.37 27.15
CA ALA A 54 -28.70 -9.38 26.14
C ALA A 54 -28.17 -10.65 26.82
N PRO A 55 -28.13 -11.79 26.11
CA PRO A 55 -27.44 -12.98 26.59
C PRO A 55 -25.98 -12.68 26.97
N GLU A 56 -25.52 -13.25 28.09
CA GLU A 56 -24.10 -13.17 28.47
C GLU A 56 -23.25 -13.86 27.41
N MET A 57 -22.18 -13.18 26.99
CA MET A 57 -21.17 -13.75 26.11
C MET A 57 -19.92 -14.08 26.91
N GLN A 58 -19.36 -15.26 26.67
CA GLN A 58 -18.13 -15.71 27.31
C GLN A 58 -17.05 -15.85 26.25
N TYR A 59 -15.90 -15.24 26.51
CA TYR A 59 -14.72 -15.33 25.65
C TYR A 59 -13.59 -15.98 26.44
N LEU A 60 -13.21 -17.19 26.02
CA LEU A 60 -12.12 -17.96 26.58
C LEU A 60 -10.89 -17.77 25.70
N PHE A 61 -9.77 -17.40 26.29
CA PHE A 61 -8.48 -17.29 25.61
C PHE A 61 -7.34 -17.77 26.51
N GLN A 62 -6.20 -18.04 25.89
CA GLN A 62 -4.98 -18.41 26.57
C GLN A 62 -4.05 -17.20 26.61
N VAL A 63 -3.48 -16.91 27.78
CA VAL A 63 -2.41 -15.93 27.94
C VAL A 63 -1.10 -16.70 28.08
N THR A 64 -0.19 -16.52 27.13
CA THR A 64 1.13 -17.14 27.15
C THR A 64 2.23 -16.08 27.32
N PRO A 65 3.44 -16.46 27.78
CA PRO A 65 4.59 -15.58 27.69
C PRO A 65 4.86 -15.25 26.23
N GLY A 66 5.05 -13.97 25.91
CA GLY A 66 5.48 -13.57 24.58
C GLY A 66 6.77 -14.29 24.18
N SER A 67 6.74 -15.05 23.11
CA SER A 67 7.91 -15.75 22.54
C SER A 67 8.28 -15.13 21.20
N ALA A 68 9.58 -15.09 20.88
CA ALA A 68 10.04 -14.64 19.56
C ALA A 68 9.43 -15.50 18.44
N SER A 69 9.23 -16.80 18.68
CA SER A 69 8.57 -17.72 17.75
C SER A 69 7.09 -17.43 17.50
N ALA A 70 6.43 -16.68 18.39
CA ALA A 70 5.05 -16.26 18.22
C ALA A 70 4.93 -14.87 17.59
N ARG A 71 6.03 -14.26 17.15
CA ARG A 71 5.97 -12.94 16.50
C ARG A 71 5.73 -13.05 15.00
N PRO A 72 5.01 -12.09 14.41
CA PRO A 72 4.80 -12.00 12.97
C PRO A 72 6.07 -11.94 12.12
N PHE A 73 7.19 -11.44 12.66
CA PHE A 73 8.44 -11.29 11.91
C PHE A 73 9.59 -11.96 12.65
N ASP A 74 10.50 -12.59 11.90
CA ASP A 74 11.72 -13.16 12.45
C ASP A 74 12.84 -12.12 12.62
N TRP A 75 12.87 -11.08 11.77
CA TRP A 75 13.89 -10.03 11.80
C TRP A 75 13.43 -8.77 11.04
N HIS A 76 14.21 -7.69 11.12
CA HIS A 76 13.91 -6.41 10.45
C HIS A 76 14.25 -6.44 8.96
N ASP A 77 13.25 -6.42 8.08
CA ASP A 77 13.38 -6.48 6.63
C ASP A 77 13.48 -5.10 5.96
N ARG A 78 14.51 -4.91 5.15
CA ARG A 78 14.83 -3.68 4.42
C ARG A 78 14.49 -3.87 2.94
N TRP A 79 13.34 -3.34 2.55
CA TRP A 79 12.81 -3.42 1.19
C TRP A 79 13.38 -2.33 0.31
N ASN A 80 13.85 -2.73 -0.88
CA ASN A 80 14.14 -1.81 -1.97
C ASN A 80 13.00 -1.82 -3.00
N LEU A 81 12.46 -0.63 -3.30
CA LEU A 81 11.61 -0.46 -4.47
C LEU A 81 12.54 -0.25 -5.67
N ASN A 82 12.57 -1.23 -6.58
CA ASN A 82 13.48 -1.26 -7.72
C ASN A 82 12.75 -0.85 -9.00
N PHE A 83 13.15 0.29 -9.58
CA PHE A 83 12.60 0.84 -10.83
C PHE A 83 13.45 0.50 -12.07
N ASP A 84 14.55 -0.24 -11.89
CA ASP A 84 15.54 -0.52 -12.94
C ASP A 84 15.21 -1.74 -13.80
N ARG A 85 14.07 -2.38 -13.56
CA ARG A 85 13.67 -3.60 -14.26
C ARG A 85 13.51 -3.33 -15.75
N ASP A 86 14.10 -4.15 -16.60
CA ASP A 86 14.01 -4.08 -18.06
C ASP A 86 13.70 -5.49 -18.58
N ASN A 87 12.41 -5.82 -18.59
CA ASN A 87 11.90 -7.11 -19.03
C ASN A 87 10.97 -6.96 -20.25
N PHE A 88 10.51 -5.74 -20.54
CA PHE A 88 9.49 -5.45 -21.54
C PHE A 88 9.88 -4.27 -22.42
N THR A 89 9.38 -4.30 -23.66
CA THR A 89 9.37 -3.14 -24.54
C THR A 89 7.96 -2.58 -24.52
N ILE A 90 7.83 -1.35 -24.06
CA ILE A 90 6.54 -0.68 -23.85
C ILE A 90 6.41 0.45 -24.85
N THR A 91 5.29 0.47 -25.56
CA THR A 91 5.03 1.41 -26.64
C THR A 91 3.61 1.93 -26.61
N ILE A 92 3.35 2.99 -27.38
CA ILE A 92 2.01 3.45 -27.70
C ILE A 92 1.71 2.99 -29.12
N GLU A 93 0.65 2.19 -29.27
CA GLU A 93 0.10 1.80 -30.57
C GLU A 93 -0.92 2.83 -31.02
N VAL A 94 -1.05 2.99 -32.34
CA VAL A 94 -2.06 3.83 -32.98
C VAL A 94 -2.90 2.93 -33.87
N ASP A 95 -4.20 2.84 -33.61
CA ASP A 95 -5.11 2.07 -34.44
C ASP A 95 -5.43 2.78 -35.77
N SER A 96 -6.18 2.10 -36.66
CA SER A 96 -6.53 2.66 -37.97
C SER A 96 -7.43 3.91 -37.91
N GLN A 97 -8.02 4.21 -36.75
CA GLN A 97 -8.88 5.34 -36.47
C GLN A 97 -8.10 6.48 -35.78
N GLY A 98 -6.82 6.28 -35.49
CA GLY A 98 -5.97 7.24 -34.78
C GLY A 98 -6.13 7.20 -33.26
N ASN A 99 -6.84 6.21 -32.70
CA ASN A 99 -6.86 6.02 -31.26
C ASN A 99 -5.52 5.44 -30.82
N ILE A 100 -5.01 5.99 -29.73
CA ILE A 100 -3.77 5.52 -29.12
C ILE A 100 -4.08 4.59 -27.94
N SER A 101 -3.27 3.57 -27.76
CA SER A 101 -3.32 2.68 -26.60
C SER A 101 -1.92 2.20 -26.21
N PRO A 102 -1.66 2.01 -24.90
CA PRO A 102 -0.43 1.40 -24.43
C PRO A 102 -0.38 -0.08 -24.86
N ASN A 103 0.83 -0.56 -25.14
CA ASN A 103 1.12 -1.96 -25.43
C ASN A 103 2.47 -2.33 -24.81
N ALA A 104 2.58 -3.54 -24.27
CA ALA A 104 3.83 -4.08 -23.75
C ALA A 104 4.11 -5.46 -24.34
N VAL A 105 5.35 -5.67 -24.76
CA VAL A 105 5.83 -6.95 -25.31
C VAL A 105 6.96 -7.48 -24.44
N ALA A 106 6.91 -8.78 -24.14
CA ALA A 106 7.88 -9.46 -23.29
C ALA A 106 9.25 -9.61 -23.98
N ASN A 107 10.03 -8.53 -23.97
CA ASN A 107 11.41 -8.48 -24.44
C ASN A 107 12.10 -7.24 -23.88
N SER A 108 13.32 -7.39 -23.35
CA SER A 108 14.11 -6.24 -22.90
C SER A 108 14.63 -5.42 -24.08
N ASP A 109 14.77 -4.11 -23.88
CA ASP A 109 15.27 -3.16 -24.90
C ASP A 109 16.40 -2.25 -24.41
N GLY A 110 16.88 -2.46 -23.18
CA GLY A 110 17.92 -1.65 -22.55
C GLY A 110 17.39 -0.40 -21.86
N GLN A 111 16.07 -0.20 -21.78
CA GLN A 111 15.43 0.87 -21.03
C GLN A 111 14.61 0.29 -19.87
N PRO A 112 14.72 0.84 -18.65
CA PRO A 112 13.86 0.41 -17.56
C PRO A 112 12.37 0.51 -17.94
N ASP A 113 11.62 -0.55 -17.69
CA ASP A 113 10.19 -0.68 -17.94
C ASP A 113 9.44 0.52 -17.31
N HIS A 114 9.77 0.86 -16.06
CA HIS A 114 9.18 2.00 -15.34
C HIS A 114 9.31 3.31 -16.13
N ARG A 115 10.47 3.56 -16.71
CA ARG A 115 10.74 4.76 -17.50
C ARG A 115 9.87 4.79 -18.76
N GLN A 116 9.69 3.65 -19.42
CA GLN A 116 8.83 3.54 -20.59
C GLN A 116 7.34 3.69 -20.23
N ASP A 117 6.92 3.21 -19.06
CA ASP A 117 5.58 3.46 -18.51
C ASP A 117 5.34 4.95 -18.26
N LEU A 118 6.32 5.69 -17.71
CA LEU A 118 6.22 7.14 -17.54
C LEU A 118 6.05 7.88 -18.87
N VAL A 119 6.74 7.44 -19.93
CA VAL A 119 6.53 7.98 -21.28
C VAL A 119 5.11 7.70 -21.76
N THR A 120 4.63 6.48 -21.52
CA THR A 120 3.30 6.03 -21.95
C THR A 120 2.17 6.86 -21.34
N VAL A 121 2.28 7.22 -20.05
CA VAL A 121 1.29 8.06 -19.36
C VAL A 121 1.57 9.57 -19.47
N GLY A 122 2.62 9.96 -20.19
CA GLY A 122 2.96 11.36 -20.46
C GLY A 122 3.75 12.08 -19.37
N LEU A 123 4.19 11.37 -18.34
CA LEU A 123 5.07 11.90 -17.28
C LEU A 123 6.52 12.04 -17.72
N GLN A 124 6.88 11.50 -18.88
CA GLN A 124 8.13 11.76 -19.59
C GLN A 124 7.90 11.81 -21.10
N SER A 125 8.92 12.26 -21.85
CA SER A 125 8.93 12.18 -23.32
C SER A 125 10.21 11.54 -23.86
N ASN A 126 10.08 10.84 -24.99
CA ASN A 126 11.19 10.38 -25.82
C ASN A 126 11.76 11.48 -26.73
N GLN A 127 11.05 12.59 -26.91
CA GLN A 127 11.42 13.70 -27.80
C GLN A 127 11.24 15.05 -27.09
N PRO A 128 11.88 15.27 -25.92
CA PRO A 128 11.73 16.52 -25.19
C PRO A 128 12.27 17.70 -26.01
N LEU A 129 11.64 18.87 -25.85
CA LEU A 129 12.15 20.14 -26.35
C LEU A 129 13.55 20.41 -25.77
N PRO A 130 14.48 20.99 -26.55
CA PRO A 130 15.84 21.26 -26.06
C PRO A 130 15.88 22.08 -24.77
N SER A 131 14.94 23.02 -24.59
CA SER A 131 14.81 23.83 -23.37
C SER A 131 14.40 23.02 -22.16
N ALA A 132 13.50 22.03 -22.31
CA ALA A 132 13.10 21.14 -21.24
C ALA A 132 14.22 20.13 -20.91
N SER A 133 14.93 19.63 -21.92
CA SER A 133 16.12 18.79 -21.71
C SER A 133 17.23 19.53 -20.96
N ALA A 134 17.44 20.81 -21.26
CA ALA A 134 18.49 21.62 -20.62
C ALA A 134 18.29 21.78 -19.10
N VAL A 135 17.05 21.71 -18.63
CA VAL A 135 16.71 21.76 -17.19
C VAL A 135 16.51 20.39 -16.57
N GLY A 136 16.66 19.31 -17.36
CA GLY A 136 16.51 17.94 -16.88
C GLY A 136 15.06 17.51 -16.59
N ALA A 137 14.06 18.07 -17.30
CA ALA A 137 12.64 17.87 -17.03
C ALA A 137 12.24 16.40 -16.76
N ASN A 138 12.63 15.46 -17.65
CA ASN A 138 12.35 14.03 -17.45
C ASN A 138 12.94 13.48 -16.15
N ASN A 139 14.19 13.84 -15.83
CA ASN A 139 14.87 13.34 -14.63
C ASN A 139 14.24 13.92 -13.36
N THR A 140 13.83 15.20 -13.40
CA THR A 140 13.11 15.84 -12.30
C THR A 140 11.79 15.13 -12.02
N VAL A 141 10.98 14.87 -13.05
CA VAL A 141 9.69 14.18 -12.87
C VAL A 141 9.88 12.72 -12.48
N ASN A 142 10.88 12.02 -13.01
CA ASN A 142 11.24 10.66 -12.56
C ASN A 142 11.49 10.63 -11.05
N ALA A 143 12.37 11.53 -10.58
CA ALA A 143 12.74 11.59 -9.18
C ALA A 143 11.53 11.90 -8.29
N TRP A 144 10.66 12.84 -8.69
CA TRP A 144 9.44 13.16 -7.95
C TRP A 144 8.46 11.99 -7.90
N VAL A 145 8.30 11.23 -8.99
CA VAL A 145 7.46 10.03 -8.99
C VAL A 145 8.02 8.98 -8.03
N GLU A 146 9.30 8.63 -8.17
CA GLU A 146 9.92 7.61 -7.31
C GLU A 146 9.90 8.02 -5.82
N GLU A 147 10.22 9.27 -5.51
CA GLU A 147 10.15 9.83 -4.15
C GLU A 147 8.73 9.77 -3.59
N THR A 148 7.73 10.17 -4.37
CA THR A 148 6.32 10.15 -3.94
C THR A 148 5.82 8.72 -3.73
N ILE A 149 6.25 7.75 -4.54
CA ILE A 149 5.95 6.32 -4.33
C ILE A 149 6.59 5.85 -3.01
N PHE A 150 7.86 6.18 -2.77
CA PHE A 150 8.56 5.81 -1.53
C PHE A 150 7.87 6.36 -0.30
N ASP A 151 7.54 7.65 -0.30
CA ASP A 151 6.93 8.31 0.85
C ASP A 151 5.55 7.73 1.17
N GLN A 152 4.77 7.38 0.15
CA GLN A 152 3.48 6.71 0.34
C GLN A 152 3.62 5.28 0.87
N VAL A 153 4.54 4.49 0.33
CA VAL A 153 4.80 3.13 0.84
C VAL A 153 5.21 3.19 2.30
N ARG A 154 6.14 4.09 2.66
CA ARG A 154 6.55 4.32 4.05
C ARG A 154 5.38 4.70 4.94
N ALA A 155 4.55 5.64 4.49
CA ALA A 155 3.38 6.08 5.23
C ALA A 155 2.39 4.94 5.49
N TYR A 156 2.10 4.10 4.49
CA TYR A 156 1.19 2.97 4.63
C TYR A 156 1.68 1.93 5.64
N PHE A 157 2.97 1.61 5.63
CA PHE A 157 3.55 0.68 6.61
C PHE A 157 3.83 1.33 7.98
N GLY A 158 3.53 2.62 8.14
CA GLY A 158 3.75 3.35 9.39
C GLY A 158 5.23 3.62 9.69
N GLU A 159 6.10 3.62 8.68
CA GLU A 159 7.48 4.09 8.82
C GLU A 159 7.44 5.61 9.02
N GLY A 160 7.53 6.04 10.28
CA GLY A 160 7.37 7.43 10.69
C GLY A 160 6.67 7.57 12.04
N SER A 161 6.23 8.77 12.37
CA SER A 161 5.41 9.02 13.57
C SER A 161 3.94 8.86 13.22
N GLN A 162 3.17 8.08 13.99
CA GLN A 162 1.71 8.21 13.96
C GLN A 162 1.30 9.65 14.35
N PRO A 163 0.10 10.12 13.99
CA PRO A 163 -0.40 11.45 14.38
C PRO A 163 -0.40 11.70 15.91
N ASP A 164 -0.46 10.64 16.71
CA ASP A 164 -0.39 10.68 18.18
C ASP A 164 1.05 10.60 18.74
N GLY A 165 2.06 10.57 17.86
CA GLY A 165 3.47 10.45 18.20
C GLY A 165 3.90 9.04 18.61
N SER A 166 3.01 8.04 18.56
CA SER A 166 3.42 6.64 18.70
C SER A 166 4.13 6.19 17.42
N HIS A 167 5.22 5.45 17.57
CA HIS A 167 5.80 4.78 16.42
C HIS A 167 5.15 3.41 16.32
N LEU A 168 4.50 3.12 15.20
CA LEU A 168 4.61 1.75 14.72
C LEU A 168 6.11 1.55 14.51
N GLN A 169 6.71 0.58 15.18
CA GLN A 169 8.06 0.14 14.85
C GLN A 169 7.89 -1.08 13.95
N PRO A 170 7.49 -0.89 12.66
CA PRO A 170 7.38 -2.01 11.76
C PRO A 170 8.75 -2.67 11.68
N GLN A 171 8.78 -4.01 11.64
CA GLN A 171 9.97 -4.77 11.28
C GLN A 171 10.27 -4.66 9.78
N LEU A 172 9.78 -3.60 9.13
CA LEU A 172 9.90 -3.31 7.71
C LEU A 172 10.40 -1.88 7.56
N SER A 173 11.33 -1.66 6.64
CA SER A 173 11.74 -0.30 6.23
C SER A 173 12.00 -0.24 4.75
N PHE A 174 11.77 0.92 4.14
CA PHE A 174 11.82 1.10 2.70
C PHE A 174 12.94 2.05 2.29
N GLN A 175 13.69 1.67 1.26
CA GLN A 175 14.86 2.43 0.83
C GLN A 175 15.04 2.44 -0.69
N SER A 176 15.48 3.57 -1.23
CA SER A 176 15.80 3.74 -2.64
C SER A 176 17.10 3.06 -3.05
N THR A 177 18.02 2.85 -2.11
CA THR A 177 19.30 2.22 -2.41
C THR A 177 19.23 0.70 -2.25
N THR A 178 19.89 -0.02 -3.14
CA THR A 178 20.10 -1.47 -3.02
C THR A 178 21.10 -1.84 -1.91
N SER A 179 21.88 -0.86 -1.43
CA SER A 179 22.85 -1.05 -0.35
C SER A 179 22.15 -1.52 0.92
N ASN A 180 22.59 -2.64 1.48
CA ASN A 180 22.01 -3.29 2.66
C ASN A 180 20.53 -3.68 2.53
N ALA A 181 19.94 -3.63 1.33
CA ALA A 181 18.61 -4.18 1.09
C ALA A 181 18.64 -5.70 1.30
N THR A 182 17.58 -6.21 1.90
CA THR A 182 17.38 -7.64 2.13
C THR A 182 16.28 -8.18 1.25
N SER A 183 15.24 -7.39 0.99
CA SER A 183 14.16 -7.73 0.08
C SER A 183 14.00 -6.69 -1.03
N PHE A 184 13.43 -7.10 -2.17
CA PHE A 184 13.28 -6.27 -3.36
C PHE A 184 11.90 -6.46 -3.97
N ILE A 185 11.29 -5.36 -4.43
CA ILE A 185 10.12 -5.39 -5.30
C ILE A 185 10.42 -4.64 -6.60
N GLY A 186 10.17 -5.30 -7.74
CA GLY A 186 10.30 -4.66 -9.05
C GLY A 186 9.08 -3.83 -9.38
N ILE A 187 9.28 -2.63 -9.93
CA ILE A 187 8.22 -1.75 -10.43
C ILE A 187 8.48 -1.49 -11.91
N GLY A 188 7.47 -1.70 -12.75
CA GLY A 188 7.59 -1.59 -14.20
C GLY A 188 6.85 -2.72 -14.91
N GLY A 189 6.52 -2.56 -16.19
CA GLY A 189 6.23 -3.66 -17.11
C GLY A 189 4.87 -4.34 -16.94
N ASP A 190 4.72 -5.53 -17.50
CA ASP A 190 3.40 -6.18 -17.68
C ASP A 190 3.29 -7.57 -17.04
N ASP A 191 2.08 -8.14 -17.00
CA ASP A 191 1.85 -9.52 -16.59
C ASP A 191 2.07 -10.48 -17.77
N LEU A 192 2.98 -11.45 -17.60
CA LEU A 192 3.22 -12.51 -18.59
C LEU A 192 2.06 -13.52 -18.70
N GLN A 193 1.14 -13.54 -17.74
CA GLN A 193 0.00 -14.45 -17.79
C GLN A 193 -1.08 -13.94 -18.75
N THR A 194 -1.29 -14.71 -19.81
CA THR A 194 -2.34 -14.45 -20.79
C THR A 194 -3.73 -14.49 -20.12
N SER A 195 -4.54 -13.46 -20.35
CA SER A 195 -5.88 -13.28 -19.75
C SER A 195 -5.89 -13.00 -18.24
N SER A 196 -4.76 -12.61 -17.67
CA SER A 196 -4.68 -12.12 -16.29
C SER A 196 -4.91 -10.61 -16.25
N TYR A 197 -5.62 -10.16 -15.21
CA TYR A 197 -5.82 -8.75 -14.89
C TYR A 197 -5.03 -8.34 -13.64
N ALA A 198 -4.01 -9.12 -13.27
CA ALA A 198 -3.20 -8.83 -12.08
C ALA A 198 -2.40 -7.54 -12.28
N LEU A 199 -2.42 -6.68 -11.27
CA LEU A 199 -1.63 -5.44 -11.25
C LEU A 199 -0.28 -5.65 -10.53
N GLY A 200 -0.14 -6.75 -9.82
CA GLY A 200 1.12 -7.20 -9.22
C GLY A 200 1.05 -8.65 -8.77
N ARG A 201 2.21 -9.19 -8.39
CA ARG A 201 2.36 -10.52 -7.76
C ARG A 201 3.55 -10.54 -6.82
N ALA A 202 3.42 -11.20 -5.68
CA ALA A 202 4.54 -11.53 -4.78
C ALA A 202 4.55 -13.00 -4.38
N SER A 203 5.68 -13.47 -3.86
CA SER A 203 5.75 -14.74 -3.16
C SER A 203 5.64 -14.56 -1.66
N PHE A 204 4.80 -15.39 -1.06
CA PHE A 204 4.67 -15.45 0.38
C PHE A 204 5.96 -15.95 1.03
N ASP A 205 6.49 -15.16 1.96
CA ASP A 205 7.53 -15.55 2.90
C ASP A 205 6.96 -15.54 4.31
N LEU A 206 6.78 -16.75 4.86
CA LEU A 206 6.25 -16.92 6.20
C LEU A 206 7.15 -16.19 7.20
N ARG A 207 6.55 -15.25 7.93
CA ARG A 207 7.20 -14.48 9.00
C ARG A 207 8.50 -13.81 8.57
N ASN A 208 8.56 -13.35 7.31
CA ASN A 208 9.78 -12.84 6.66
C ASN A 208 11.04 -13.65 6.99
N SER A 209 10.90 -14.97 7.08
CA SER A 209 11.97 -15.87 7.55
C SER A 209 13.15 -15.93 6.57
N THR A 210 12.92 -15.53 5.33
CA THR A 210 13.92 -15.42 4.26
C THR A 210 13.90 -14.03 3.63
N THR A 211 14.63 -13.86 2.52
CA THR A 211 14.65 -12.63 1.74
C THR A 211 13.74 -12.75 0.51
N ASN A 212 12.91 -11.75 0.24
CA ASN A 212 12.07 -11.72 -0.95
C ASN A 212 12.78 -11.03 -2.12
N ASP A 213 12.82 -11.66 -3.28
CA ASP A 213 13.23 -11.02 -4.53
C ASP A 213 12.09 -11.07 -5.55
N GLU A 214 11.27 -10.02 -5.54
CA GLU A 214 10.08 -9.87 -6.38
C GLU A 214 10.37 -9.05 -7.64
N ARG A 215 11.62 -9.06 -8.15
CA ARG A 215 12.01 -8.35 -9.38
C ARG A 215 11.87 -9.18 -10.66
N SER A 216 11.59 -10.48 -10.55
CA SER A 216 11.42 -11.34 -11.71
C SER A 216 10.27 -10.85 -12.62
N PRO A 217 10.26 -11.16 -13.94
CA PRO A 217 9.21 -10.71 -14.86
C PRO A 217 7.78 -11.12 -14.47
N GLN A 218 7.62 -12.17 -13.65
CA GLN A 218 6.32 -12.68 -13.21
C GLN A 218 5.90 -12.12 -11.84
N ARG A 219 6.64 -11.15 -11.30
CA ARG A 219 6.45 -10.62 -9.94
C ARG A 219 6.71 -9.10 -9.88
N GLY A 220 6.32 -8.50 -8.76
CA GLY A 220 6.39 -7.06 -8.54
C GLY A 220 5.12 -6.35 -9.00
N VAL A 221 5.25 -5.07 -9.32
CA VAL A 221 4.16 -4.19 -9.78
C VAL A 221 4.18 -4.07 -11.30
N PHE A 222 3.09 -4.42 -11.96
CA PHE A 222 2.93 -4.41 -13.41
C PHE A 222 2.29 -3.09 -13.89
N THR A 223 3.08 -2.03 -13.93
CA THR A 223 2.60 -0.68 -14.26
C THR A 223 2.13 -0.50 -15.69
N SER A 224 2.63 -1.28 -16.66
CA SER A 224 2.09 -1.29 -18.01
C SER A 224 0.67 -1.86 -18.03
N ASN A 225 0.38 -2.87 -17.20
CA ASN A 225 -0.97 -3.43 -17.09
C ASN A 225 -1.93 -2.41 -16.46
N VAL A 226 -1.48 -1.64 -15.46
CA VAL A 226 -2.24 -0.52 -14.89
C VAL A 226 -2.62 0.49 -15.97
N ALA A 227 -1.64 0.92 -16.78
CA ALA A 227 -1.89 1.87 -17.87
C ALA A 227 -2.88 1.29 -18.89
N GLN A 228 -2.70 0.05 -19.34
CA GLN A 228 -3.59 -0.64 -20.28
C GLN A 228 -5.02 -0.77 -19.75
N PHE A 229 -5.18 -1.21 -18.51
CA PHE A 229 -6.49 -1.47 -17.92
C PHE A 229 -7.30 -0.18 -17.72
N TYR A 230 -6.64 0.90 -17.31
CA TYR A 230 -7.32 2.16 -16.97
C TYR A 230 -7.31 3.22 -18.08
N TRP A 231 -6.58 3.00 -19.17
CA TRP A 231 -6.33 3.98 -20.24
C TRP A 231 -7.57 4.77 -20.69
N ASN A 232 -8.68 4.07 -20.91
CA ASN A 232 -9.92 4.64 -21.42
C ASN A 232 -10.93 5.01 -20.32
N SER A 233 -10.59 4.81 -19.06
CA SER A 233 -11.46 5.21 -17.95
C SER A 233 -11.51 6.74 -17.82
N TRP A 234 -12.68 7.27 -17.49
CA TRP A 234 -12.86 8.72 -17.29
C TRP A 234 -11.93 9.25 -16.19
N THR A 235 -11.82 8.52 -15.08
CA THR A 235 -10.99 8.91 -13.93
C THR A 235 -9.51 9.03 -14.32
N PHE A 236 -8.96 8.05 -15.04
CA PHE A 236 -7.58 8.07 -15.50
C PHE A 236 -7.36 9.26 -16.43
N ARG A 237 -8.16 9.37 -17.49
CA ARG A 237 -8.04 10.46 -18.47
C ARG A 237 -8.18 11.84 -17.84
N ASN A 238 -9.03 12.00 -16.83
CA ASN A 238 -9.22 13.27 -16.13
C ASN A 238 -7.99 13.66 -15.29
N ARG A 239 -7.36 12.70 -14.61
CA ARG A 239 -6.21 12.94 -13.74
C ARG A 239 -4.92 13.18 -14.52
N PHE A 240 -4.79 12.56 -15.68
CA PHE A 240 -3.65 12.74 -16.57
C PHE A 240 -3.92 13.75 -17.70
N ALA A 241 -5.06 14.45 -17.70
CA ALA A 241 -5.53 15.23 -18.85
C ALA A 241 -4.52 16.23 -19.41
N GLY A 242 -3.72 16.88 -18.56
CA GLY A 242 -2.72 17.87 -18.98
C GLY A 242 -1.45 17.27 -19.60
N VAL A 243 -1.15 15.99 -19.33
CA VAL A 243 0.10 15.34 -19.75
C VAL A 243 -0.08 14.12 -20.67
N LEU A 244 -1.24 13.48 -20.63
CA LEU A 244 -1.49 12.22 -21.34
C LEU A 244 -1.34 12.41 -22.85
N PRO A 245 -0.53 11.59 -23.55
CA PRO A 245 -0.44 11.64 -25.01
C PRO A 245 -1.85 11.59 -25.64
N GLY A 246 -2.06 12.33 -26.74
CA GLY A 246 -3.34 12.41 -27.45
C GLY A 246 -4.48 13.14 -26.74
N LEU A 247 -4.27 13.61 -25.49
CA LEU A 247 -5.22 14.45 -24.75
C LEU A 247 -4.59 15.77 -24.29
N GLY A 248 -3.40 15.71 -23.70
CA GLY A 248 -2.59 16.84 -23.25
C GLY A 248 -1.20 16.84 -23.88
N THR A 249 -0.26 17.55 -23.25
CA THR A 249 1.13 17.68 -23.70
C THR A 249 2.06 16.94 -22.74
N PRO A 250 2.74 15.86 -23.18
CA PRO A 250 3.68 15.13 -22.34
C PRO A 250 4.75 16.02 -21.70
N VAL A 251 5.22 15.62 -20.53
CA VAL A 251 6.36 16.27 -19.87
C VAL A 251 7.58 16.22 -20.79
N GLY A 252 8.23 17.36 -20.93
CA GLY A 252 9.35 17.57 -21.83
C GLY A 252 8.93 18.16 -23.17
N GLU A 253 7.66 18.08 -23.56
CA GLU A 253 7.17 18.60 -24.84
C GLU A 253 6.49 19.97 -24.72
N ASP A 254 6.13 20.40 -23.51
CA ASP A 254 5.57 21.73 -23.28
C ASP A 254 6.69 22.77 -23.09
N VAL A 255 6.53 23.95 -23.70
CA VAL A 255 7.50 25.04 -23.60
C VAL A 255 7.68 25.56 -22.16
N LEU A 256 6.65 25.41 -21.32
CA LEU A 256 6.66 25.85 -19.93
C LEU A 256 7.43 24.89 -19.02
N ASP A 257 7.68 23.65 -19.43
CA ASP A 257 8.43 22.64 -18.65
C ASP A 257 9.85 23.14 -18.35
N ALA A 258 10.44 23.89 -19.28
CA ALA A 258 11.73 24.55 -19.10
C ALA A 258 11.75 25.62 -17.99
N SER A 259 10.58 26.06 -17.52
CA SER A 259 10.45 27.02 -16.42
C SER A 259 9.97 26.37 -15.14
N VAL A 260 8.93 25.53 -15.21
CA VAL A 260 8.24 24.99 -14.02
C VAL A 260 8.94 23.79 -13.40
N LEU A 261 9.83 23.11 -14.14
CA LEU A 261 10.61 21.97 -13.66
C LEU A 261 12.06 22.32 -13.32
N THR A 262 12.37 23.62 -13.23
CA THR A 262 13.67 24.07 -12.75
C THR A 262 13.78 23.88 -11.24
N SER A 263 14.98 23.62 -10.73
CA SER A 263 15.22 23.39 -9.29
C SER A 263 14.85 24.57 -8.37
N GLY A 264 14.70 25.78 -8.93
CA GLY A 264 14.32 27.00 -8.21
C GLY A 264 12.88 27.43 -8.43
N PHE A 265 12.06 26.66 -9.14
CA PHE A 265 10.65 27.00 -9.33
C PHE A 265 9.88 26.79 -8.03
N GLU A 266 9.31 27.87 -7.50
CA GLU A 266 8.46 27.83 -6.30
C GLU A 266 7.00 28.00 -6.73
N ARG A 267 6.19 26.96 -6.59
CA ARG A 267 4.79 26.93 -7.06
C ARG A 267 3.92 28.08 -6.49
N LEU A 268 4.18 28.51 -5.25
CA LEU A 268 3.41 29.57 -4.59
C LEU A 268 4.01 30.97 -4.78
N ASN A 269 5.03 31.12 -5.61
CA ASN A 269 5.64 32.42 -5.86
C ASN A 269 4.64 33.36 -6.57
N PRO A 270 4.35 34.55 -6.03
CA PRO A 270 3.34 35.46 -6.58
C PRO A 270 3.71 36.06 -7.94
N THR A 271 4.95 35.90 -8.39
CA THR A 271 5.41 36.36 -9.71
C THR A 271 5.18 35.36 -10.84
N ASN A 272 4.80 34.11 -10.51
CA ASN A 272 4.47 33.10 -11.52
C ASN A 272 3.25 33.55 -12.33
N SER A 273 3.32 33.34 -13.64
CA SER A 273 2.14 33.46 -14.49
C SER A 273 1.11 32.38 -14.18
N SER A 274 -0.16 32.65 -14.49
CA SER A 274 -1.24 31.65 -14.33
C SER A 274 -0.97 30.38 -15.13
N SER A 275 -0.34 30.47 -16.31
CA SER A 275 0.00 29.31 -17.14
C SER A 275 1.13 28.47 -16.57
N GLN A 276 2.13 29.09 -15.93
CA GLN A 276 3.19 28.34 -15.24
C GLN A 276 2.62 27.55 -14.05
N ASN A 277 1.78 28.19 -13.23
CA ASN A 277 1.14 27.50 -12.13
C ASN A 277 0.21 26.38 -12.61
N ALA A 278 -0.57 26.61 -13.66
CA ALA A 278 -1.43 25.58 -14.24
C ALA A 278 -0.63 24.39 -14.77
N ARG A 279 0.48 24.63 -15.50
CA ARG A 279 1.32 23.55 -16.01
C ARG A 279 1.96 22.73 -14.88
N TYR A 280 2.45 23.40 -13.84
CA TYR A 280 2.98 22.71 -12.66
C TYR A 280 1.90 21.84 -12.00
N ASP A 281 0.69 22.36 -11.84
CA ASP A 281 -0.43 21.61 -11.23
C ASP A 281 -0.85 20.40 -12.07
N GLU A 282 -0.88 20.53 -13.40
CA GLU A 282 -1.17 19.42 -14.31
C GLU A 282 -0.16 18.28 -14.17
N ILE A 283 1.13 18.61 -14.08
CA ILE A 283 2.21 17.63 -13.88
C ILE A 283 2.09 16.99 -12.51
N TRP A 284 1.92 17.80 -11.46
CA TRP A 284 1.82 17.29 -10.09
C TRP A 284 0.59 16.40 -9.89
N LEU A 285 -0.55 16.75 -10.50
CA LEU A 285 -1.77 15.94 -10.46
C LEU A 285 -1.54 14.54 -11.06
N ALA A 286 -0.78 14.46 -12.15
CA ALA A 286 -0.44 13.19 -12.78
C ALA A 286 0.60 12.39 -11.97
N ILE A 287 1.60 13.06 -11.39
CA ILE A 287 2.60 12.45 -10.48
C ILE A 287 1.90 11.85 -9.27
N ASP A 288 1.07 12.62 -8.59
CA ASP A 288 0.34 12.18 -7.39
C ASP A 288 -0.57 10.99 -7.72
N ALA A 289 -1.32 11.06 -8.83
CA ALA A 289 -2.19 9.97 -9.24
C ALA A 289 -1.43 8.68 -9.58
N TRP A 290 -0.36 8.78 -10.37
CA TRP A 290 0.47 7.62 -10.72
C TRP A 290 1.11 7.00 -9.48
N SER A 291 1.72 7.85 -8.64
CA SER A 291 2.44 7.41 -7.45
C SER A 291 1.52 6.72 -6.44
N ARG A 292 0.29 7.21 -6.25
CA ARG A 292 -0.73 6.57 -5.39
C ARG A 292 -1.08 5.16 -5.85
N ILE A 293 -1.37 5.00 -7.13
CA ILE A 293 -1.75 3.71 -7.71
C ILE A 293 -0.60 2.71 -7.52
N VAL A 294 0.62 3.11 -7.89
CA VAL A 294 1.81 2.26 -7.77
C VAL A 294 2.11 1.92 -6.32
N ALA A 295 2.01 2.88 -5.40
CA ALA A 295 2.25 2.65 -3.98
C ALA A 295 1.24 1.67 -3.36
N VAL A 296 -0.05 1.80 -3.66
CA VAL A 296 -1.09 0.87 -3.15
C VAL A 296 -0.81 -0.55 -3.64
N ILE A 297 -0.48 -0.72 -4.92
CA ILE A 297 -0.15 -2.04 -5.47
C ILE A 297 1.14 -2.58 -4.84
N ALA A 298 2.20 -1.76 -4.72
CA ALA A 298 3.44 -2.17 -4.07
C ALA A 298 3.19 -2.63 -2.62
N CYS A 299 2.40 -1.87 -1.84
CA CYS A 299 2.02 -2.23 -0.48
C CYS A 299 1.20 -3.51 -0.41
N HIS A 300 0.30 -3.74 -1.36
CA HIS A 300 -0.47 -4.97 -1.48
C HIS A 300 0.46 -6.18 -1.68
N GLU A 301 1.38 -6.09 -2.65
CA GLU A 301 2.31 -7.19 -2.95
C GLU A 301 3.31 -7.43 -1.82
N ILE A 302 3.86 -6.39 -1.21
CA ILE A 302 4.70 -6.53 -0.02
C ILE A 302 3.88 -7.11 1.13
N GLY A 303 2.62 -6.72 1.27
CA GLY A 303 1.68 -7.29 2.22
C GLY A 303 1.50 -8.81 2.05
N HIS A 304 1.41 -9.30 0.81
CA HIS A 304 1.46 -10.74 0.54
C HIS A 304 2.78 -11.36 0.93
N ALA A 305 3.90 -10.74 0.56
CA ALA A 305 5.22 -11.26 0.87
C ALA A 305 5.42 -11.45 2.37
N VAL A 306 4.94 -10.52 3.19
CA VAL A 306 5.13 -10.54 4.64
C VAL A 306 4.02 -11.24 5.44
N GLY A 307 2.99 -11.75 4.76
CA GLY A 307 1.97 -12.61 5.37
C GLY A 307 0.70 -11.91 5.85
N LEU A 308 0.39 -10.70 5.39
CA LEU A 308 -0.86 -9.98 5.72
C LEU A 308 -2.13 -10.67 5.19
N CYS A 309 -1.98 -11.70 4.36
CA CYS A 309 -3.07 -12.57 3.92
C CYS A 309 -2.77 -14.07 4.08
N ALA A 310 -1.78 -14.43 4.90
CA ALA A 310 -1.37 -15.82 5.01
C ALA A 310 -2.54 -16.71 5.49
N ASN A 311 -2.90 -17.71 4.69
CA ASN A 311 -3.89 -18.70 5.08
C ASN A 311 -3.35 -19.60 6.21
N ASN A 312 -4.23 -20.29 6.93
CA ASN A 312 -4.01 -21.10 8.15
C ASN A 312 -4.09 -20.32 9.46
N HIS A 313 -4.18 -21.07 10.57
CA HIS A 313 -4.10 -20.52 11.91
C HIS A 313 -2.69 -20.05 12.23
N PRO A 314 -2.56 -19.02 13.09
CA PRO A 314 -1.43 -18.92 13.99
C PRO A 314 -0.93 -20.34 14.36
N PRO A 315 0.35 -20.67 14.18
CA PRO A 315 1.48 -19.79 13.93
C PRO A 315 1.84 -19.66 12.43
N THR A 316 1.11 -20.38 11.58
CA THR A 316 1.45 -20.59 10.15
C THR A 316 0.72 -19.66 9.19
N GLY A 317 -0.24 -18.88 9.69
CA GLY A 317 -1.01 -17.90 8.94
C GLY A 317 -1.72 -16.90 9.84
N LEU A 318 -2.45 -15.97 9.22
CA LEU A 318 -3.19 -14.91 9.89
C LEU A 318 -4.66 -15.27 10.14
N PHE A 319 -5.26 -16.11 9.30
CA PHE A 319 -6.74 -16.28 9.24
C PHE A 319 -7.31 -17.51 9.95
N GLY A 320 -6.55 -18.24 10.76
CA GLY A 320 -7.14 -19.40 11.45
C GLY A 320 -7.33 -20.65 10.57
N GLY A 321 -7.12 -20.55 9.25
CA GLY A 321 -7.60 -21.54 8.29
C GLY A 321 -9.13 -21.48 8.12
N VAL A 322 -9.72 -20.33 8.44
CA VAL A 322 -11.15 -20.06 8.32
C VAL A 322 -11.39 -19.36 6.99
N ASP A 323 -12.12 -20.02 6.08
CA ASP A 323 -12.74 -19.35 4.95
C ASP A 323 -13.81 -18.40 5.49
N GLU A 324 -13.84 -17.15 5.04
CA GLU A 324 -14.73 -16.10 5.60
C GLU A 324 -14.46 -15.85 7.09
N ALA A 325 -13.20 -15.61 7.47
CA ALA A 325 -12.80 -15.14 8.80
C ALA A 325 -13.59 -13.86 9.17
N ASP A 326 -14.75 -14.06 9.78
CA ASP A 326 -15.79 -13.07 10.07
C ASP A 326 -15.31 -11.94 10.99
N PHE A 327 -14.33 -12.25 11.83
CA PHE A 327 -13.63 -11.28 12.69
C PHE A 327 -12.71 -10.33 11.91
N VAL A 328 -12.38 -10.64 10.65
CA VAL A 328 -11.56 -9.78 9.78
C VAL A 328 -12.44 -8.98 8.83
N GLY A 329 -13.47 -9.61 8.25
CA GLY A 329 -14.37 -8.97 7.31
C GLY A 329 -15.34 -9.94 6.63
N PRO A 330 -16.31 -9.40 5.87
CA PRO A 330 -17.37 -10.18 5.24
C PRO A 330 -16.88 -11.10 4.11
N PHE A 331 -15.74 -10.81 3.48
CA PHE A 331 -15.16 -11.68 2.44
C PHE A 331 -13.62 -11.75 2.63
N THR A 332 -13.11 -12.92 2.96
CA THR A 332 -11.66 -13.17 3.08
C THR A 332 -11.29 -14.40 2.29
N THR A 333 -10.12 -14.37 1.66
CA THR A 333 -9.54 -15.48 0.91
C THR A 333 -8.06 -15.64 1.30
N PRO A 334 -7.39 -16.73 0.89
CA PRO A 334 -5.94 -16.90 1.08
C PRO A 334 -5.06 -15.80 0.47
N TYR A 335 -5.66 -14.92 -0.33
CA TYR A 335 -4.98 -13.86 -1.04
C TYR A 335 -5.55 -12.49 -0.70
N HIS A 336 -6.69 -12.35 -0.04
CA HIS A 336 -7.32 -11.04 0.07
C HIS A 336 -8.14 -10.88 1.35
N VAL A 337 -8.22 -9.64 1.80
CA VAL A 337 -9.02 -9.21 2.94
C VAL A 337 -9.96 -8.10 2.48
N ASP A 338 -11.20 -8.46 2.15
CA ASP A 338 -12.21 -7.51 1.69
C ASP A 338 -13.07 -7.06 2.89
N THR A 339 -12.64 -5.97 3.54
CA THR A 339 -13.41 -5.29 4.59
C THR A 339 -14.23 -4.13 4.00
N PRO A 340 -15.32 -3.69 4.65
CA PRO A 340 -15.94 -2.41 4.31
C PRO A 340 -14.90 -1.29 4.34
N GLY A 341 -14.88 -0.44 3.31
CA GLY A 341 -13.87 0.60 3.12
C GLY A 341 -12.85 0.27 2.03
N LEU A 342 -11.73 0.99 2.03
CA LEU A 342 -10.65 0.81 1.06
C LEU A 342 -9.46 0.13 1.74
N ASN A 343 -9.48 -1.21 1.77
CA ASN A 343 -8.36 -1.97 2.34
C ASN A 343 -7.27 -2.21 1.29
N ILE A 344 -6.00 -1.96 1.64
CA ILE A 344 -4.86 -2.26 0.75
C ILE A 344 -4.85 -3.73 0.36
N MET A 345 -5.19 -4.64 1.29
CA MET A 345 -5.21 -6.08 1.01
C MET A 345 -6.49 -6.58 0.32
N ALA A 346 -7.35 -5.69 -0.20
CA ALA A 346 -8.57 -6.07 -0.91
C ALA A 346 -8.27 -6.71 -2.29
N SER A 347 -9.18 -7.57 -2.76
CA SER A 347 -9.07 -8.32 -4.02
C SER A 347 -9.20 -7.47 -5.29
N ALA A 348 -9.71 -6.25 -5.14
CA ALA A 348 -9.92 -5.33 -6.24
C ALA A 348 -9.38 -3.94 -5.92
N LEU A 349 -8.58 -3.42 -6.85
CA LEU A 349 -8.25 -2.01 -6.91
C LEU A 349 -9.34 -1.27 -7.70
N GLY A 350 -10.05 -0.35 -7.07
CA GLY A 350 -10.89 0.60 -7.79
C GLY A 350 -10.09 1.88 -8.07
N LEU A 351 -9.88 2.26 -9.33
CA LEU A 351 -9.08 3.46 -9.66
C LEU A 351 -9.59 4.73 -8.97
N THR A 352 -10.89 4.99 -8.97
CA THR A 352 -11.45 6.17 -8.30
C THR A 352 -11.13 6.16 -6.81
N SER A 353 -11.17 4.98 -6.19
CA SER A 353 -10.83 4.75 -4.79
C SER A 353 -9.34 4.91 -4.52
N ALA A 354 -8.47 4.44 -5.42
CA ALA A 354 -7.01 4.54 -5.33
C ALA A 354 -6.54 6.01 -5.34
N LEU A 355 -7.38 6.90 -5.87
CA LEU A 355 -7.13 8.33 -5.97
C LEU A 355 -7.90 9.17 -4.94
N VAL A 356 -8.52 8.52 -3.94
CA VAL A 356 -9.07 9.22 -2.77
C VAL A 356 -7.91 9.60 -1.84
N GLU A 357 -7.91 10.85 -1.39
CA GLU A 357 -6.88 11.42 -0.55
C GLU A 357 -7.28 11.39 0.94
N GLY A 358 -6.28 11.39 1.83
CA GLY A 358 -6.48 11.45 3.28
C GLY A 358 -7.05 10.17 3.89
N ASP A 359 -7.67 10.29 5.07
CA ASP A 359 -8.13 9.18 5.91
C ASP A 359 -9.25 8.31 5.27
N SER A 360 -9.78 8.73 4.13
CA SER A 360 -10.78 7.98 3.37
C SER A 360 -10.18 7.19 2.19
N GLY A 361 -8.87 7.31 1.96
CA GLY A 361 -8.12 6.58 0.94
C GLY A 361 -7.88 5.11 1.31
N TYR A 362 -7.14 4.40 0.46
CA TYR A 362 -6.70 3.05 0.76
C TYR A 362 -5.82 3.03 2.01
N ASP A 363 -6.00 2.03 2.86
CA ASP A 363 -5.21 1.84 4.07
C ASP A 363 -5.18 0.37 4.47
N PHE A 364 -4.23 -0.04 5.30
CA PHE A 364 -4.29 -1.34 5.95
C PHE A 364 -5.39 -1.34 7.01
N ASN A 365 -6.23 -2.38 7.04
CA ASN A 365 -7.21 -2.55 8.10
C ASN A 365 -6.54 -2.74 9.48
N GLU A 366 -7.33 -2.67 10.56
CA GLU A 366 -6.83 -2.74 11.93
C GLU A 366 -6.05 -4.03 12.23
N LEU A 367 -6.48 -5.16 11.68
CA LEU A 367 -5.77 -6.44 11.87
C LEU A 367 -4.40 -6.44 11.18
N ASN A 368 -4.33 -5.95 9.94
CA ASN A 368 -3.08 -5.84 9.20
C ASN A 368 -2.12 -4.86 9.90
N ARG A 369 -2.62 -3.73 10.39
CA ARG A 369 -1.84 -2.80 11.21
C ARG A 369 -1.32 -3.46 12.49
N ALA A 370 -2.16 -4.22 13.19
CA ALA A 370 -1.74 -4.96 14.38
C ALA A 370 -0.70 -6.05 14.07
N TYR A 371 -0.78 -6.71 12.90
CA TYR A 371 0.25 -7.62 12.41
C TYR A 371 1.58 -6.90 12.19
N LEU A 372 1.56 -5.80 11.42
CA LEU A 372 2.74 -4.99 11.11
C LEU A 372 3.39 -4.42 12.39
N ALA A 373 2.59 -4.11 13.39
CA ALA A 373 3.02 -3.59 14.69
C ALA A 373 3.54 -4.67 15.66
N GLU A 374 3.49 -5.95 15.30
CA GLU A 374 3.70 -7.09 16.21
C GLU A 374 2.80 -7.06 17.45
N TRP A 375 1.59 -6.49 17.35
CA TRP A 375 0.58 -6.46 18.41
C TRP A 375 -0.25 -7.74 18.48
N ILE A 376 -0.15 -8.59 17.46
CA ILE A 376 -0.73 -9.93 17.48
C ILE A 376 0.38 -10.97 17.64
N THR A 377 0.05 -12.07 18.32
CA THR A 377 0.90 -13.24 18.43
C THR A 377 0.36 -14.37 17.55
N LEU A 378 1.28 -15.03 16.86
CA LEU A 378 1.06 -16.22 16.05
C LEU A 378 1.34 -17.45 16.93
N GLU A 379 0.38 -17.91 17.75
CA GLU A 379 0.56 -19.07 18.66
C GLU A 379 0.35 -20.44 17.97
N PRO A 380 1.13 -21.50 18.30
CA PRO A 380 0.99 -22.89 17.81
C PRO A 380 -0.36 -23.58 17.94
#